data_AF-A0A804MM48-F1
#
_entry.id   AF-A0A804MM48-F1
#
_cell.length_a   1.000
_cell.length_b   1.000
_cell.length_c   1.000
_cell.angle_alpha   90.00
_cell.angle_beta   90.00
_cell.angle_gamma   90.00
#
_symmetry.space_group_name_H-M   'P 1'
#
loop_
_entity.id
_entity.type
_entity.pdbx_description
1 polymer ?
#
loop_
_entity_poly.entity_id
_entity_poly.type
_entity_poly.pdbx_seq_one_letter_code
_entity_poly.pdbx_strand_id
1 'polypeptide(L)'
;MTSVALSIEEALPKKMQSYLVGMLVRTFLVLSTVAVALFFPYFALVMALVMALLGSVFTMLVALILPCACYLSIKKGAVPLWEIILGVSLSRDLMAVAGDALKTNIRTLGPLVLPLSEQLLFMATLVAKKLLTMKKVKPYIPDFKLAFKHFCIHASGRAVLDELESNLALTDWHMEPSRMTLHRFGNTSSSSLWYELAYNEAEGSIRRCHRVWQIAFESGFKCNSAVWRALRSVNPAEETNPWMDEIDRFPVDVPKVSKVSSD
;
A
#
# COMPACT_ATOMS: atom_id res chain seq x y z
N MET A 1 34.14 -15.22 -4.76
CA MET A 1 35.47 -15.34 -5.41
C MET A 1 35.40 -15.58 -6.89
N THR A 2 34.51 -16.44 -7.40
CA THR A 2 34.41 -16.75 -8.84
C THR A 2 34.25 -15.50 -9.70
N SER A 3 33.36 -14.57 -9.34
CA SER A 3 33.17 -13.33 -10.11
C SER A 3 34.43 -12.47 -10.17
N VAL A 4 35.18 -12.36 -9.07
CA VAL A 4 36.45 -11.61 -9.02
C VAL A 4 37.51 -12.28 -9.91
N ALA A 5 37.62 -13.61 -9.85
CA ALA A 5 38.54 -14.37 -10.69
C ALA A 5 38.21 -14.18 -12.19
N LEU A 6 36.93 -14.22 -12.55
CA LEU A 6 36.48 -13.97 -13.92
C LEU A 6 36.80 -12.55 -14.39
N SER A 7 36.55 -11.53 -13.56
CA SER A 7 36.90 -10.14 -13.90
C SER A 7 38.41 -9.94 -14.11
N ILE A 8 39.26 -10.60 -13.31
CA ILE A 8 40.71 -10.55 -13.48
C ILE A 8 41.13 -11.26 -14.77
N GLU A 9 40.56 -12.45 -15.05
CA GLU A 9 40.82 -13.21 -16.27
C GLU A 9 40.39 -12.44 -17.53
N GLU A 10 39.27 -11.72 -17.47
CA GLU A 10 38.77 -10.89 -18.56
C GLU A 10 39.63 -9.64 -18.79
N ALA A 11 40.17 -9.05 -17.72
CA ALA A 11 41.09 -7.91 -17.81
C ALA A 11 42.48 -8.28 -18.37
N LEU A 12 42.85 -9.57 -18.38
CA LEU A 12 44.12 -10.00 -18.95
C LEU A 12 44.12 -9.93 -20.49
N PRO A 13 45.28 -9.64 -21.11
CA PRO A 13 45.41 -9.68 -22.57
C PRO A 13 44.98 -11.05 -23.11
N LYS A 14 44.26 -11.09 -24.24
CA LYS A 14 43.77 -12.35 -24.85
C LYS A 14 44.82 -13.46 -24.97
N LYS A 15 46.08 -13.10 -25.23
CA LYS A 15 47.22 -14.05 -25.31
C LYS A 15 47.53 -14.77 -23.98
N MET A 16 47.14 -14.19 -22.85
CA MET A 16 47.36 -14.72 -21.50
C MET A 16 46.13 -15.44 -20.92
N GLN A 17 44.98 -15.38 -21.59
CA GLN A 17 43.74 -16.04 -21.18
C GLN A 17 43.81 -17.56 -21.42
N SER A 18 44.74 -18.21 -20.74
CA SER A 18 44.93 -19.67 -20.77
C SER A 18 44.37 -20.31 -19.51
N TYR A 19 44.01 -21.59 -19.61
CA TYR A 19 43.54 -22.36 -18.46
C TYR A 19 44.54 -22.37 -17.30
N LEU A 20 45.84 -22.43 -17.61
CA LEU A 20 46.91 -22.43 -16.60
C LEU A 20 46.98 -21.10 -15.85
N VAL A 21 46.86 -19.97 -16.55
CA VAL A 21 46.82 -18.65 -15.91
C VAL A 21 45.56 -18.52 -15.05
N GLY A 22 44.40 -18.96 -15.52
CA GLY A 22 43.17 -18.96 -14.73
C GLY A 22 43.27 -19.83 -13.47
N MET A 23 43.94 -20.98 -13.54
CA MET A 23 44.24 -21.81 -12.37
C MET A 23 45.19 -21.11 -11.39
N LEU A 24 46.24 -20.46 -11.88
CA LEU A 24 47.18 -19.70 -11.04
C LEU A 24 46.49 -18.52 -10.35
N VAL A 25 45.67 -17.76 -11.08
CA VAL A 25 44.90 -16.64 -10.53
C VAL A 25 43.97 -17.13 -9.41
N ARG A 26 43.19 -18.19 -9.65
CA ARG A 26 42.30 -18.77 -8.62
C ARG A 26 43.08 -19.27 -7.41
N THR A 27 44.18 -19.99 -7.63
CA THR A 27 45.01 -20.54 -6.55
C THR A 27 45.63 -19.43 -5.71
N PHE A 28 46.16 -18.40 -6.35
CA PHE A 28 46.72 -17.23 -5.67
C PHE A 28 45.66 -16.48 -4.86
N LEU A 29 44.45 -16.29 -5.40
CA LEU A 29 43.33 -15.67 -4.67
C LEU A 29 42.94 -16.48 -3.43
N VAL A 30 42.88 -17.80 -3.52
CA VAL A 30 42.58 -18.66 -2.36
C VAL A 30 43.70 -18.55 -1.32
N LEU A 31 44.95 -18.72 -1.74
CA LEU A 31 46.11 -18.65 -0.84
C LEU A 31 46.22 -17.29 -0.14
N SER A 32 45.99 -16.19 -0.85
CA SER A 32 46.01 -14.85 -0.24
C SER A 32 44.93 -14.70 0.83
N THR A 33 43.72 -15.22 0.59
CA THR A 33 42.67 -15.19 1.62
C THR A 33 42.95 -16.06 2.83
N VAL A 34 43.55 -17.25 2.63
CA VAL A 34 43.96 -18.12 3.74
C VAL A 34 45.06 -17.46 4.56
N ALA A 35 46.05 -16.84 3.90
CA ALA A 35 47.11 -16.12 4.60
C ALA A 35 46.54 -15.00 5.48
N VAL A 36 45.67 -14.13 4.92
CA VAL A 36 45.01 -13.07 5.70
C VAL A 36 44.17 -13.67 6.84
N ALA A 37 43.48 -14.78 6.61
CA ALA A 37 42.70 -15.45 7.65
C ALA A 37 43.53 -15.93 8.85
N LEU A 38 44.77 -16.33 8.61
CA LEU A 38 45.69 -16.81 9.65
C LEU A 38 46.39 -15.66 10.39
N PHE A 39 46.69 -14.55 9.72
CA PHE A 39 47.37 -13.41 10.35
C PHE A 39 46.46 -12.56 11.24
N PHE A 40 45.14 -12.54 10.99
CA PHE A 40 44.20 -11.75 11.77
C PHE A 40 43.43 -12.65 12.77
N PRO A 41 43.73 -12.63 14.08
CA PRO A 41 42.88 -13.28 15.07
C PRO A 41 41.48 -12.63 15.01
N TYR A 42 40.43 -13.43 15.13
CA TYR A 42 39.03 -13.03 14.88
C TYR A 42 38.68 -12.70 13.42
N PHE A 43 39.52 -13.05 12.44
CA PHE A 43 39.24 -12.82 11.00
C PHE A 43 37.83 -13.26 10.58
N ALA A 44 37.36 -14.41 11.07
CA ALA A 44 36.02 -14.90 10.76
C ALA A 44 34.91 -13.92 11.22
N LEU A 45 35.04 -13.34 12.41
CA LEU A 45 34.09 -12.37 12.95
C LEU A 45 34.15 -11.06 12.17
N VAL A 46 35.36 -10.54 11.92
CA VAL A 46 35.57 -9.27 11.19
C VAL A 46 35.09 -9.40 9.75
N MET A 47 35.42 -10.47 9.04
CA MET A 47 34.94 -10.71 7.67
C MET A 47 33.44 -10.91 7.61
N ALA A 48 32.84 -11.66 8.54
CA ALA A 48 31.40 -11.80 8.61
C ALA A 48 30.72 -10.44 8.83
N LEU A 49 31.24 -9.63 9.76
CA LEU A 49 30.73 -8.28 10.02
C LEU A 49 30.91 -7.36 8.81
N VAL A 50 32.09 -7.36 8.17
CA VAL A 50 32.38 -6.52 7.01
C VAL A 50 31.57 -6.94 5.79
N MET A 51 31.40 -8.24 5.52
CA MET A 51 30.56 -8.72 4.42
C MET A 51 29.07 -8.45 4.70
N ALA A 52 28.62 -8.58 5.95
CA ALA A 52 27.25 -8.22 6.33
C ALA A 52 27.02 -6.70 6.20
N LEU A 53 27.97 -5.87 6.63
CA LEU A 53 27.91 -4.41 6.51
C LEU A 53 27.99 -3.96 5.05
N LEU A 54 28.97 -4.43 4.28
CA LEU A 54 29.08 -4.13 2.84
C LEU A 54 27.87 -4.64 2.08
N GLY A 55 27.39 -5.85 2.37
CA GLY A 55 26.21 -6.43 1.74
C GLY A 55 24.93 -5.66 2.07
N SER A 56 24.71 -5.29 3.34
CA SER A 56 23.57 -4.47 3.76
C SER A 56 23.65 -3.05 3.19
N VAL A 57 24.81 -2.39 3.24
CA VAL A 57 25.00 -1.06 2.65
C VAL A 57 24.79 -1.10 1.14
N PHE A 58 25.33 -2.10 0.45
CA PHE A 58 25.16 -2.24 -1.00
C PHE A 58 23.71 -2.53 -1.39
N THR A 59 23.03 -3.43 -0.68
CA THR A 59 21.61 -3.71 -0.91
C THR A 59 20.74 -2.49 -0.63
N MET A 60 20.99 -1.77 0.46
CA MET A 60 20.30 -0.50 0.75
C MET A 60 20.56 0.56 -0.33
N LEU A 61 21.81 0.71 -0.79
CA LEU A 61 22.17 1.66 -1.84
C LEU A 61 21.48 1.33 -3.17
N VAL A 62 21.54 0.08 -3.61
CA VAL A 62 21.04 -0.33 -4.93
C VAL A 62 19.52 -0.53 -4.94
N ALA A 63 18.93 -1.07 -3.87
CA ALA A 63 17.51 -1.38 -3.84
C ALA A 63 16.63 -0.21 -3.36
N LEU A 64 17.16 0.70 -2.55
CA LEU A 64 16.39 1.83 -2.01
C LEU A 64 16.92 3.18 -2.51
N ILE A 65 18.20 3.47 -2.29
CA ILE A 65 18.73 4.83 -2.56
C ILE A 65 18.73 5.13 -4.06
N LEU A 66 19.23 4.22 -4.90
CA LEU A 66 19.35 4.44 -6.34
C LEU A 66 17.98 4.61 -7.01
N PRO A 67 16.96 3.75 -6.80
CA PRO A 67 15.63 3.97 -7.38
C PRO A 67 14.99 5.27 -6.91
N CYS A 68 15.11 5.62 -5.62
CA CYS A 68 14.59 6.88 -5.09
C CYS A 68 15.30 8.09 -5.71
N ALA A 69 16.64 8.08 -5.78
CA ALA A 69 17.42 9.15 -6.37
C ALA A 69 17.12 9.31 -7.87
N CYS A 70 16.98 8.21 -8.62
CA CYS A 70 16.58 8.23 -10.02
C CYS A 70 15.16 8.80 -10.20
N TYR A 71 14.20 8.38 -9.37
CA TYR A 71 12.82 8.89 -9.43
C TYR A 71 12.76 10.39 -9.15
N LEU A 72 13.45 10.85 -8.10
CA LEU A 72 13.53 12.27 -7.75
C LEU A 72 14.30 13.07 -8.81
N SER A 73 15.30 12.48 -9.47
CA SER A 73 16.00 13.09 -10.60
C SER A 73 15.10 13.24 -11.83
N ILE A 74 14.21 12.28 -12.09
CA ILE A 74 13.20 12.37 -13.17
C ILE A 74 12.18 13.47 -12.86
N LYS A 75 11.78 13.60 -11.59
CA LYS A 75 10.85 14.64 -11.11
C LYS A 75 11.53 15.97 -10.76
N LYS A 76 12.84 16.12 -11.03
CA LYS A 76 13.61 17.31 -10.67
C LYS A 76 12.98 18.56 -11.28
N GLY A 77 12.53 19.48 -10.43
CA GLY A 77 11.83 20.71 -10.81
C GLY A 77 10.30 20.65 -10.70
N ALA A 78 9.70 19.47 -10.60
CA ALA A 78 8.26 19.30 -10.34
C ALA A 78 7.93 19.12 -8.85
N VAL A 79 8.92 18.77 -8.03
CA VAL A 79 8.78 18.54 -6.59
C VAL A 79 9.60 19.55 -5.80
N PRO A 80 9.10 20.04 -4.65
CA PRO A 80 9.84 20.97 -3.79
C PRO A 80 11.07 20.31 -3.18
N LEU A 81 12.09 21.11 -2.84
CA LEU A 81 13.37 20.60 -2.30
C LEU A 81 13.20 19.79 -1.00
N TRP A 82 12.22 20.14 -0.15
CA TRP A 82 11.97 19.42 1.10
C TRP A 82 11.48 17.98 0.88
N GLU A 83 10.69 17.73 -0.17
CA GLU A 83 10.27 16.37 -0.58
C GLU A 83 11.47 15.53 -1.02
N ILE A 84 12.41 16.15 -1.74
CA ILE A 84 13.66 15.50 -2.15
C ILE A 84 14.51 15.13 -0.94
N ILE A 85 14.64 16.03 0.04
CA ILE A 85 15.43 15.81 1.26
C ILE A 85 14.83 14.67 2.10
N LEU A 86 13.51 14.62 2.24
CA LEU A 86 12.82 13.55 2.98
C LEU A 86 12.72 12.24 2.18
N GLY A 87 12.95 12.26 0.87
CA GLY A 87 12.79 11.10 0.00
C GLY A 87 11.33 10.70 -0.25
N VAL A 88 10.38 11.61 -0.03
CA VAL A 88 8.93 11.37 -0.17
C VAL A 88 8.36 12.38 -1.15
N SER A 89 7.56 11.92 -2.11
CA SER A 89 6.81 12.81 -2.99
C SER A 89 5.33 12.44 -3.02
N LEU A 90 4.47 13.43 -2.80
CA LEU A 90 3.01 13.30 -2.77
C LEU A 90 2.40 14.14 -3.91
N SER A 91 1.89 13.48 -4.95
CA SER A 91 1.17 14.15 -6.04
C SER A 91 -0.35 14.12 -5.81
N ARG A 92 -1.09 15.07 -6.37
CA ARG A 92 -2.56 15.00 -6.47
C ARG A 92 -3.03 13.87 -7.36
N ASP A 93 -2.22 13.47 -8.35
CA ASP A 93 -2.49 12.31 -9.22
C ASP A 93 -2.65 11.02 -8.42
N LEU A 94 -2.10 10.98 -7.21
CA LEU A 94 -2.20 9.85 -6.31
C LEU A 94 -3.65 9.50 -5.97
N MET A 95 -4.52 10.50 -5.83
CA MET A 95 -5.94 10.27 -5.58
C MET A 95 -6.64 9.68 -6.82
N ALA A 96 -6.26 10.11 -8.02
CA ALA A 96 -6.77 9.53 -9.27
C ALA A 96 -6.33 8.06 -9.42
N VAL A 97 -5.08 7.75 -9.07
CA VAL A 97 -4.57 6.35 -9.04
C VAL A 97 -5.33 5.51 -8.02
N ALA A 98 -5.64 6.07 -6.84
CA ALA A 98 -6.46 5.40 -5.83
C ALA A 98 -7.86 5.07 -6.37
N GLY A 99 -8.51 6.04 -7.02
CA GLY A 99 -9.82 5.85 -7.64
C GLY A 99 -9.80 4.80 -8.75
N ASP A 100 -8.75 4.74 -9.56
CA ASP A 100 -8.62 3.73 -10.62
C ASP A 100 -8.31 2.33 -10.08
N ALA A 101 -7.50 2.23 -9.02
CA ALA A 101 -7.30 0.98 -8.30
C ALA A 101 -8.59 0.48 -7.67
N LEU A 102 -9.37 1.37 -7.05
CA LEU A 102 -10.70 1.04 -6.53
C LEU A 102 -11.62 0.54 -7.65
N LYS A 103 -11.70 1.24 -8.79
CA LYS A 103 -12.52 0.81 -9.94
C LYS A 103 -12.14 -0.57 -10.43
N THR A 104 -10.84 -0.89 -10.45
CA THR A 104 -10.33 -2.21 -10.85
C THR A 104 -10.77 -3.29 -9.86
N ASN A 105 -10.66 -3.01 -8.56
CA ASN A 105 -11.14 -3.90 -7.51
C ASN A 105 -12.67 -4.10 -7.56
N ILE A 106 -13.44 -3.02 -7.75
CA ILE A 106 -14.90 -3.03 -7.94
C ILE A 106 -15.31 -3.90 -9.12
N ARG A 107 -14.60 -3.82 -10.26
CA ARG A 107 -14.91 -4.66 -11.43
C ARG A 107 -14.79 -6.15 -11.15
N THR A 108 -13.89 -6.52 -10.24
CA THR A 108 -13.68 -7.91 -9.83
C THR A 108 -14.69 -8.34 -8.78
N LEU A 109 -14.95 -7.47 -7.80
CA LEU A 109 -15.86 -7.77 -6.69
C LEU A 109 -17.34 -7.70 -7.08
N GLY A 110 -17.72 -6.76 -7.94
CA GLY A 110 -19.10 -6.44 -8.31
C GLY A 110 -19.94 -7.67 -8.70
N PRO A 111 -19.51 -8.50 -9.67
CA PRO A 111 -20.25 -9.69 -10.07
C PRO A 111 -20.49 -10.72 -8.95
N LEU A 112 -19.64 -10.72 -7.92
CA LEU A 112 -19.71 -11.69 -6.82
C LEU A 112 -20.68 -11.25 -5.70
N VAL A 113 -20.96 -9.96 -5.57
CA VAL A 113 -21.66 -9.41 -4.39
C VAL A 113 -22.93 -8.64 -4.71
N LEU A 114 -23.01 -8.04 -5.89
CA LEU A 114 -24.15 -7.24 -6.32
C LEU A 114 -25.31 -8.11 -6.80
N PRO A 115 -26.57 -7.67 -6.61
CA PRO A 115 -27.73 -8.36 -7.16
C PRO A 115 -27.73 -8.31 -8.69
N LEU A 116 -28.36 -9.31 -9.31
CA LEU A 116 -28.39 -9.46 -10.77
C LEU A 116 -28.97 -8.23 -11.49
N SER A 117 -29.97 -7.56 -10.90
CA SER A 117 -30.55 -6.33 -11.44
C SER A 117 -29.49 -5.22 -11.64
N GLU A 118 -28.60 -5.07 -10.66
CA GLU A 118 -27.55 -4.07 -10.67
C GLU A 118 -26.43 -4.42 -11.65
N GLN A 119 -26.10 -5.72 -11.72
CA GLN A 119 -25.14 -6.23 -12.71
C GLN A 119 -25.64 -6.01 -14.15
N LEU A 120 -26.92 -6.27 -14.40
CA LEU A 120 -27.54 -6.05 -15.72
C LEU A 120 -27.58 -4.57 -16.08
N LEU A 121 -27.90 -3.68 -15.13
CA LEU A 121 -27.88 -2.23 -15.35
C LEU A 121 -26.47 -1.73 -15.69
N PHE A 122 -25.46 -2.18 -14.93
CA PHE A 122 -24.07 -1.85 -15.22
C PHE A 122 -23.63 -2.38 -16.58
N MET A 123 -23.94 -3.63 -16.91
CA MET A 123 -23.59 -4.23 -18.19
C MET A 123 -24.29 -3.53 -19.36
N ALA A 124 -25.58 -3.19 -19.23
CA ALA A 124 -26.33 -2.47 -20.25
C ALA A 124 -25.71 -1.10 -20.56
N THR A 125 -25.30 -0.35 -19.51
CA THR A 125 -24.66 0.96 -19.70
C THR A 125 -23.26 0.84 -20.31
N LEU A 126 -22.49 -0.20 -19.97
CA LEU A 126 -21.22 -0.51 -20.62
C LEU A 126 -21.39 -0.85 -22.10
N VAL A 127 -22.36 -1.70 -22.46
CA VAL A 127 -22.67 -2.06 -23.85
C VAL A 127 -23.13 -0.84 -24.65
N ALA A 128 -24.05 -0.03 -24.09
CA ALA A 128 -24.53 1.18 -24.74
C ALA A 128 -23.40 2.18 -25.02
N LYS A 129 -22.48 2.35 -24.06
CA LYS A 129 -21.35 3.28 -24.21
C LYS A 129 -20.29 2.75 -25.18
N LYS A 130 -19.87 1.49 -25.04
CA LYS A 130 -18.72 0.93 -25.75
C LYS A 130 -19.06 0.34 -27.11
N LEU A 131 -20.18 -0.40 -27.21
CA LEU A 131 -20.56 -1.12 -28.43
C LEU A 131 -21.50 -0.30 -29.30
N LEU A 132 -22.49 0.36 -28.69
CA LEU A 132 -23.43 1.23 -29.41
C LEU A 132 -22.91 2.66 -29.60
N THR A 133 -21.69 2.97 -29.14
CA THR A 133 -21.04 4.29 -29.28
C THR A 133 -21.92 5.46 -28.84
N MET A 134 -22.79 5.25 -27.85
CA MET A 134 -23.68 6.29 -27.35
C MET A 134 -22.92 7.25 -26.44
N LYS A 135 -22.27 8.27 -27.03
CA LYS A 135 -21.43 9.25 -26.31
C LYS A 135 -22.13 9.98 -25.16
N LYS A 136 -23.46 10.08 -25.19
CA LYS A 136 -24.26 10.75 -24.15
C LYS A 136 -24.50 9.89 -22.89
N VAL A 137 -24.20 8.59 -22.94
CA VAL A 137 -24.39 7.69 -21.80
C VAL A 137 -23.26 7.90 -20.80
N LYS A 138 -23.60 8.44 -19.62
CA LYS A 138 -22.66 8.57 -18.51
C LYS A 138 -22.31 7.18 -17.96
N PRO A 139 -21.05 6.94 -17.54
CA PRO A 139 -20.70 5.72 -16.82
C PRO A 139 -21.61 5.58 -15.60
N TYR A 140 -22.24 4.41 -15.45
CA TYR A 140 -23.00 4.08 -14.26
C TYR A 140 -22.07 3.49 -13.20
N ILE A 141 -22.22 3.96 -11.96
CA ILE A 141 -21.51 3.43 -10.79
C ILE A 141 -22.50 2.51 -10.08
N PRO A 142 -22.22 1.19 -9.98
CA PRO A 142 -23.09 0.26 -9.28
C PRO A 142 -23.29 0.64 -7.82
N ASP A 143 -24.52 0.50 -7.33
CA ASP A 143 -24.82 0.79 -5.93
C ASP A 143 -24.44 -0.38 -5.00
N PHE A 144 -23.23 -0.29 -4.45
CA PHE A 144 -22.74 -1.26 -3.46
C PHE A 144 -23.49 -1.23 -2.12
N LYS A 145 -24.32 -0.20 -1.86
CA LYS A 145 -25.19 -0.16 -0.66
C LYS A 145 -26.27 -1.25 -0.69
N LEU A 146 -26.60 -1.78 -1.88
CA LEU A 146 -27.47 -2.95 -2.03
C LEU A 146 -26.78 -4.25 -1.58
N ALA A 147 -25.45 -4.30 -1.67
CA ALA A 147 -24.66 -5.44 -1.25
C ALA A 147 -24.27 -5.34 0.22
N PHE A 148 -23.81 -4.18 0.67
CA PHE A 148 -23.19 -3.99 1.97
C PHE A 148 -23.95 -3.00 2.82
N LYS A 149 -24.15 -3.36 4.09
CA LYS A 149 -24.76 -2.46 5.08
C LYS A 149 -23.71 -1.56 5.70
N HIS A 150 -22.50 -2.07 5.89
CA HIS A 150 -21.41 -1.42 6.60
C HIS A 150 -20.17 -1.38 5.71
N PHE A 151 -19.45 -0.27 5.76
CA PHE A 151 -18.22 -0.05 5.01
C PHE A 151 -17.12 0.29 6.01
N CYS A 152 -15.99 -0.40 5.87
CA CYS A 152 -14.75 -0.06 6.56
C CYS A 152 -13.74 0.30 5.47
N ILE A 153 -13.33 1.56 5.44
CA ILE A 153 -12.48 2.15 4.44
C ILE A 153 -11.20 2.61 5.13
N HIS A 154 -10.08 1.98 4.78
CA HIS A 154 -8.76 2.27 5.35
C HIS A 154 -8.56 3.78 5.52
N ALA A 155 -8.51 4.21 6.78
CA ALA A 155 -8.21 5.56 7.23
C ALA A 155 -6.76 6.01 6.91
N SER A 156 -6.34 5.92 5.65
CA SER A 156 -5.00 6.33 5.20
C SER A 156 -4.82 7.84 5.28
N GLY A 157 -5.89 8.59 5.05
CA GLY A 157 -5.88 10.05 5.04
C GLY A 157 -7.19 10.59 4.52
N ARG A 158 -7.47 11.83 4.84
CA ARG A 158 -8.76 12.44 4.56
C ARG A 158 -9.08 12.53 3.06
N ALA A 159 -8.12 12.94 2.24
CA ALA A 159 -8.32 13.04 0.80
C ALA A 159 -8.69 11.67 0.17
N VAL A 160 -8.14 10.59 0.70
CA VAL A 160 -8.47 9.22 0.27
C VAL A 160 -9.90 8.87 0.65
N LEU A 161 -10.35 9.20 1.88
CA LEU A 161 -11.74 8.98 2.30
C LEU A 161 -12.73 9.79 1.44
N ASP A 162 -12.44 11.07 1.19
CA ASP A 162 -13.30 11.95 0.39
C ASP A 162 -13.39 11.46 -1.08
N GLU A 163 -12.28 10.98 -1.65
CA GLU A 163 -12.26 10.37 -3.00
C GLU A 163 -13.10 9.08 -3.05
N LEU A 164 -13.02 8.25 -2.02
CA LEU A 164 -13.77 6.98 -1.95
C LEU A 164 -15.26 7.20 -1.73
N GLU A 165 -15.62 8.15 -0.86
CA GLU A 165 -17.01 8.58 -0.67
C GLU A 165 -17.63 9.00 -2.01
N SER A 166 -16.91 9.82 -2.78
CA SER A 166 -17.36 10.28 -4.11
C SER A 166 -17.45 9.13 -5.12
N ASN A 167 -16.43 8.28 -5.23
CA ASN A 167 -16.41 7.18 -6.20
C ASN A 167 -17.45 6.09 -5.91
N LEU A 168 -17.83 5.88 -4.65
CA LEU A 168 -18.80 4.87 -4.23
C LEU A 168 -20.20 5.44 -3.96
N ALA A 169 -20.39 6.76 -4.08
CA ALA A 169 -21.62 7.46 -3.71
C ALA A 169 -22.11 7.03 -2.31
N LEU A 170 -21.19 7.07 -1.35
CA LEU A 170 -21.47 6.79 0.06
C LEU A 170 -22.07 8.02 0.73
N THR A 171 -22.70 7.79 1.87
CA THR A 171 -23.32 8.84 2.70
C THR A 171 -22.48 9.05 3.94
N ASP A 172 -22.66 10.18 4.64
CA ASP A 172 -21.95 10.47 5.89
C ASP A 172 -22.04 9.32 6.91
N TRP A 173 -23.22 8.68 7.05
CA TRP A 173 -23.41 7.51 7.91
C TRP A 173 -22.48 6.33 7.58
N HIS A 174 -22.20 6.05 6.30
CA HIS A 174 -21.27 4.99 5.91
C HIS A 174 -19.81 5.40 6.16
N MET A 175 -19.51 6.70 6.08
CA MET A 175 -18.16 7.25 6.23
C MET A 175 -17.80 7.52 7.69
N GLU A 176 -18.78 7.62 8.58
CA GLU A 176 -18.59 7.98 9.99
C GLU A 176 -17.58 7.08 10.71
N PRO A 177 -17.63 5.74 10.63
CA PRO A 177 -16.64 4.88 11.28
C PRO A 177 -15.21 5.17 10.81
N SER A 178 -15.00 5.36 9.51
CA SER A 178 -13.69 5.67 8.93
C SER A 178 -13.21 7.07 9.30
N ARG A 179 -14.10 8.06 9.34
CA ARG A 179 -13.77 9.44 9.72
C ARG A 179 -13.46 9.56 11.21
N MET A 180 -14.23 8.91 12.07
CA MET A 180 -13.99 8.91 13.52
C MET A 180 -12.73 8.13 13.85
N THR A 181 -12.48 7.00 13.18
CA THR A 181 -11.22 6.26 13.32
C THR A 181 -10.02 7.11 12.91
N LEU A 182 -10.09 7.79 11.76
CA LEU A 182 -9.03 8.70 11.31
C LEU A 182 -8.82 9.85 12.29
N HIS A 183 -9.90 10.40 12.85
CA HIS A 183 -9.82 11.50 13.81
C HIS A 183 -9.15 11.07 15.13
N ARG A 184 -9.57 9.94 15.69
CA ARG A 184 -9.12 9.46 17.00
C ARG A 184 -7.73 8.82 16.96
N PHE A 185 -7.50 7.91 16.00
CA PHE A 185 -6.29 7.09 15.96
C PHE A 185 -5.31 7.52 14.87
N GLY A 186 -5.72 8.41 13.97
CA GLY A 186 -4.92 8.76 12.80
C GLY A 186 -4.77 7.58 11.83
N ASN A 187 -3.74 7.66 10.99
CA ASN A 187 -3.41 6.60 10.05
C ASN A 187 -2.62 5.48 10.78
N THR A 188 -3.35 4.46 11.25
CA THR A 188 -2.79 3.21 11.78
C THR A 188 -2.56 2.15 10.68
N SER A 189 -2.40 2.60 9.43
CA SER A 189 -2.27 1.77 8.23
C SER A 189 -3.43 0.76 8.12
N SER A 190 -3.20 -0.42 7.54
CA SER A 190 -4.25 -1.42 7.29
C SER A 190 -5.00 -1.89 8.55
N SER A 191 -4.47 -1.67 9.75
CA SER A 191 -5.20 -2.00 10.99
C SER A 191 -6.37 -1.06 11.31
N SER A 192 -6.42 0.13 10.70
CA SER A 192 -7.56 1.07 10.81
C SER A 192 -8.90 0.40 10.54
N LEU A 193 -8.95 -0.53 9.58
CA LEU A 193 -10.15 -1.30 9.25
C LEU A 193 -10.74 -2.08 10.43
N TRP A 194 -9.91 -2.51 11.38
CA TRP A 194 -10.37 -3.20 12.59
C TRP A 194 -10.86 -2.21 13.64
N TYR A 195 -10.25 -1.02 13.74
CA TYR A 195 -10.78 0.05 14.57
C TYR A 195 -12.13 0.55 14.03
N GLU A 196 -12.32 0.60 12.72
CA GLU A 196 -13.60 0.96 12.09
C GLU A 196 -14.67 -0.10 12.32
N LEU A 197 -14.30 -1.38 12.22
CA LEU A 197 -15.22 -2.47 12.57
C LEU A 197 -15.62 -2.39 14.05
N ALA A 198 -14.63 -2.22 14.94
CA ALA A 198 -14.86 -2.06 16.38
C ALA A 198 -15.74 -0.83 16.70
N TYR A 199 -15.63 0.25 15.92
CA TYR A 199 -16.51 1.42 16.05
C TYR A 199 -17.97 1.03 15.80
N ASN A 200 -18.25 0.34 14.68
CA ASN A 200 -19.60 -0.15 14.36
C ASN A 200 -20.13 -1.15 15.40
N GLU A 201 -19.26 -1.98 15.97
CA GLU A 201 -19.59 -2.91 17.05
C GLU A 201 -19.94 -2.17 18.35
N ALA A 202 -19.17 -1.15 18.72
CA ALA A 202 -19.42 -0.33 19.90
C ALA A 202 -20.69 0.53 19.79
N GLU A 203 -20.99 1.05 18.59
CA GLU A 203 -22.25 1.75 18.30
C GLU A 203 -23.46 0.80 18.37
N GLY A 204 -23.24 -0.52 18.26
CA GLY A 204 -24.32 -1.52 18.24
C GLY A 204 -25.09 -1.55 16.92
N SER A 205 -24.52 -1.04 15.82
CA SER A 205 -25.16 -0.99 14.51
C SER A 205 -25.04 -2.30 13.71
N ILE A 206 -24.16 -3.22 14.11
CA ILE A 206 -23.98 -4.54 13.48
C ILE A 206 -25.04 -5.54 13.98
N ARG A 207 -25.97 -5.91 13.08
CA ARG A 207 -26.96 -6.97 13.32
C ARG A 207 -26.61 -8.24 12.56
N ARG A 208 -27.16 -9.37 13.01
CA ARG A 208 -27.05 -10.66 12.32
C ARG A 208 -27.41 -10.52 10.84
N CYS A 209 -26.66 -11.22 9.99
CA CYS A 209 -26.76 -11.23 8.53
C CYS A 209 -26.35 -9.92 7.82
N HIS A 210 -26.03 -8.84 8.52
CA HIS A 210 -25.44 -7.66 7.87
C HIS A 210 -24.15 -8.04 7.15
N ARG A 211 -23.91 -7.45 5.99
CA ARG A 211 -22.66 -7.60 5.26
C ARG A 211 -21.79 -6.36 5.44
N VAL A 212 -20.51 -6.59 5.74
CA VAL A 212 -19.49 -5.56 5.92
C VAL A 212 -18.49 -5.68 4.78
N TRP A 213 -18.15 -4.55 4.16
CA TRP A 213 -17.08 -4.48 3.16
C TRP A 213 -15.89 -3.72 3.72
N GLN A 214 -14.75 -4.42 3.85
CA GLN A 214 -13.47 -3.82 4.18
C GLN A 214 -12.71 -3.50 2.89
N ILE A 215 -12.25 -2.24 2.75
CA ILE A 215 -11.50 -1.74 1.61
C ILE A 215 -10.13 -1.25 2.10
N ALA A 216 -9.07 -1.97 1.72
CA ALA A 216 -7.71 -1.63 2.09
C ALA A 216 -6.94 -1.07 0.90
N PHE A 217 -6.20 0.02 1.13
CA PHE A 217 -5.12 0.48 0.24
C PHE A 217 -3.76 0.10 0.82
N GLU A 218 -2.91 -0.49 -0.01
CA GLU A 218 -1.50 -0.74 0.30
C GLU A 218 -0.59 0.30 -0.37
N SER A 219 0.71 0.24 -0.07
CA SER A 219 1.74 1.03 -0.77
C SER A 219 1.61 0.88 -2.28
N GLY A 220 1.63 2.00 -3.02
CA GLY A 220 1.40 2.02 -4.46
C GLY A 220 -0.08 1.90 -4.86
N PHE A 221 -1.01 2.11 -3.93
CA PHE A 221 -2.46 2.12 -4.17
C PHE A 221 -3.01 0.80 -4.70
N LYS A 222 -2.40 -0.34 -4.34
CA LYS A 222 -3.06 -1.63 -4.54
C LYS A 222 -4.29 -1.67 -3.64
N CYS A 223 -5.47 -1.83 -4.25
CA CYS A 223 -6.74 -1.90 -3.55
C CYS A 223 -7.13 -3.37 -3.36
N ASN A 224 -7.41 -3.76 -2.11
CA ASN A 224 -7.86 -5.09 -1.74
C ASN A 224 -9.19 -5.01 -0.98
N SER A 225 -9.95 -6.10 -0.97
CA SER A 225 -11.25 -6.16 -0.34
C SER A 225 -11.54 -7.46 0.39
N ALA A 226 -12.12 -7.33 1.58
CA ALA A 226 -12.67 -8.44 2.34
C ALA A 226 -14.18 -8.22 2.57
N VAL A 227 -14.95 -9.28 2.38
CA VAL A 227 -16.40 -9.28 2.54
C VAL A 227 -16.77 -10.18 3.69
N TRP A 228 -17.46 -9.61 4.67
CA TRP A 228 -17.88 -10.30 5.87
C TRP A 228 -19.39 -10.36 5.96
N ARG A 229 -19.91 -11.39 6.62
CA ARG A 229 -21.32 -11.50 7.02
C ARG A 229 -21.37 -11.68 8.53
N ALA A 230 -22.07 -10.80 9.23
CA ALA A 230 -22.29 -10.91 10.67
C ALA A 230 -23.09 -12.19 10.97
N LEU A 231 -22.51 -13.08 11.77
CA LEU A 231 -23.13 -14.36 12.14
C LEU A 231 -24.12 -14.22 13.30
N ARG A 232 -23.94 -13.18 14.11
CA ARG A 232 -24.79 -12.78 15.25
C ARG A 232 -24.99 -11.26 15.23
N SER A 233 -26.00 -10.80 15.95
CA SER A 233 -26.09 -9.38 16.30
C SER A 233 -25.09 -9.11 17.41
N VAL A 234 -24.35 -8.01 17.30
CA VAL A 234 -23.35 -7.63 18.30
C VAL A 234 -24.05 -6.83 19.39
N ASN A 235 -23.89 -7.26 20.66
CA ASN A 235 -24.39 -6.53 21.82
C ASN A 235 -23.22 -5.73 22.41
N PRO A 236 -23.22 -4.38 22.32
CA PRO A 236 -22.12 -3.57 22.86
C PRO A 236 -21.79 -3.90 24.32
N ALA A 237 -22.79 -4.20 25.16
CA ALA A 237 -22.57 -4.51 26.56
C ALA A 237 -21.76 -5.80 26.83
N GLU A 238 -21.60 -6.67 25.84
CA GLU A 238 -20.84 -7.92 25.91
C GLU A 238 -19.47 -7.82 25.23
N GLU A 239 -19.19 -6.72 24.52
CA GLU A 239 -17.95 -6.56 23.76
C GLU A 239 -16.88 -5.81 24.57
N THR A 240 -15.63 -6.11 24.26
CA THR A 240 -14.47 -5.36 24.75
C THR A 240 -13.66 -4.91 23.55
N ASN A 241 -13.69 -3.61 23.24
CA ASN A 241 -12.96 -3.05 22.12
C ASN A 241 -12.50 -1.62 22.43
N PRO A 242 -11.61 -1.02 21.62
CA PRO A 242 -11.02 0.29 21.89
C PRO A 242 -12.01 1.46 22.01
N TRP A 243 -13.26 1.32 21.56
CA TRP A 243 -14.27 2.37 21.57
C TRP A 243 -15.23 2.32 22.75
N MET A 244 -15.33 1.19 23.45
CA MET A 244 -16.38 0.95 24.45
C MET A 244 -16.48 2.03 25.53
N ASP A 245 -15.35 2.56 26.00
CA ASP A 245 -15.30 3.54 27.10
C ASP A 245 -15.67 4.97 26.70
N GLU A 246 -15.77 5.26 25.40
CA GLU A 246 -15.94 6.63 24.90
C GLU A 246 -16.83 6.76 23.66
N ILE A 247 -17.45 5.68 23.17
CA ILE A 247 -18.28 5.68 21.96
C ILE A 247 -19.43 6.68 22.04
N ASP A 248 -19.95 6.93 23.25
CA ASP A 248 -21.01 7.90 23.55
C ASP A 248 -20.62 9.35 23.22
N ARG A 249 -19.31 9.64 23.10
CA ARG A 249 -18.78 10.96 22.73
C ARG A 249 -18.66 11.17 21.23
N PHE A 250 -18.96 10.15 20.42
CA PHE A 250 -18.88 10.18 18.97
C PHE A 250 -20.29 10.15 18.34
N PRO A 251 -20.45 10.69 17.12
CA PRO A 251 -19.44 11.36 16.30
C PRO A 251 -19.12 12.77 16.81
N VAL A 252 -17.89 13.22 16.56
CA VAL A 252 -17.46 14.61 16.78
C VAL A 252 -17.47 15.38 15.46
N ASP A 253 -17.77 16.68 15.50
CA ASP A 253 -17.67 17.53 14.31
C ASP A 253 -16.20 17.74 13.95
N VAL A 254 -15.77 17.19 12.81
CA VAL A 254 -14.40 17.32 12.31
C VAL A 254 -14.37 18.38 11.21
N PRO A 255 -13.72 19.53 11.44
CA PRO A 255 -13.72 20.64 10.49
C PRO A 255 -13.30 20.21 9.08
N LYS A 256 -14.13 20.55 8.08
CA LYS A 256 -13.86 20.15 6.70
C LYS A 256 -12.65 20.88 6.07
N VAL A 257 -12.18 21.97 6.65
CA VAL A 257 -10.98 22.68 6.21
C VAL A 257 -10.33 23.26 7.45
N SER A 258 -9.05 22.95 7.72
CA SER A 258 -8.26 23.78 8.62
C SER A 258 -7.94 25.06 7.86
N LYS A 259 -8.44 26.22 8.33
CA LYS A 259 -7.85 27.50 7.90
C LYS A 259 -6.37 27.41 8.27
N VAL A 260 -5.49 27.41 7.28
CA VAL A 260 -4.08 27.68 7.53
C VAL A 260 -4.07 29.11 8.08
N SER A 261 -3.81 29.28 9.37
CA SER A 261 -3.49 30.60 9.91
C SER A 261 -2.25 31.05 9.17
N SER A 262 -2.41 32.06 8.33
CA SER A 262 -1.32 32.80 7.72
C SER A 262 -0.72 33.69 8.79
N ASP A 263 0.06 33.09 9.69
CA ASP A 263 1.01 33.81 10.56
C ASP A 263 2.44 33.43 10.14
#